data_AF-G2WZI2-F1
#
_entry.id   AF-G2WZI2-F1
#
_cell.length_a   1.000
_cell.length_b   1.000
_cell.length_c   1.000
_cell.angle_alpha   90.00
_cell.angle_beta   90.00
_cell.angle_gamma   90.00
#
_symmetry.space_group_name_H-M   'P 1'
#
loop_
_entity.id
_entity.type
_entity.pdbx_description
1 polymer ?
#
loop_
_entity_poly.entity_id
_entity_poly.type
_entity_poly.pdbx_seq_one_letter_code
_entity_poly.pdbx_strand_id
1 'polypeptide(L)'
;MPLVVPGIQSQSGDLTEEWTNKLVGKTLHDEKSDETCFCKKDLPEKSRVIKPGQMVTKDFDENRLNVHVKDDGTVSHVERG
;
A
#
# COMPACT_ATOMS: atom_id res chain seq x y z
N MET A 1 -28.55 3.64 18.55
CA MET A 1 -27.95 2.31 18.79
C MET A 1 -26.44 2.50 18.79
N PRO A 2 -25.71 2.18 19.88
CA PRO A 2 -24.26 2.35 19.91
C PRO A 2 -23.61 1.20 19.14
N LEU A 3 -22.91 1.50 18.04
CA LEU A 3 -22.08 0.53 17.34
C LEU A 3 -20.73 0.48 18.03
N VAL A 4 -20.63 -0.36 19.06
CA VAL A 4 -19.33 -0.83 19.56
C VAL A 4 -18.81 -1.83 18.55
N VAL A 5 -17.68 -1.50 17.90
CA VAL A 5 -16.87 -2.45 17.11
C VAL A 5 -15.68 -2.83 18.01
N PRO A 6 -15.68 -4.00 18.66
CA PRO A 6 -14.57 -4.45 19.47
C PRO A 6 -13.51 -5.13 18.59
N GLY A 7 -12.24 -4.73 18.76
CA GLY A 7 -11.10 -5.58 18.41
C GLY A 7 -10.39 -5.26 17.09
N ILE A 8 -9.58 -4.20 17.08
CA ILE A 8 -8.40 -4.15 16.20
C ILE A 8 -7.32 -4.91 16.95
N GLN A 9 -7.30 -6.23 16.76
CA GLN A 9 -6.17 -7.07 17.18
C GLN A 9 -5.29 -7.28 15.96
N SER A 10 -4.15 -6.61 15.97
CA SER A 10 -3.05 -6.70 15.01
C SER A 10 -2.78 -8.15 14.59
N GLN A 11 -3.32 -8.56 13.44
CA GLN A 11 -2.89 -9.76 12.74
C GLN A 11 -2.59 -9.37 11.30
N SER A 12 -1.53 -9.95 10.76
CA SER A 12 -0.81 -9.60 9.52
C SER A 12 -1.61 -9.58 8.20
N GLY A 13 -2.95 -9.66 8.26
CA GLY A 13 -3.88 -9.39 7.16
C GLY A 13 -4.37 -7.94 7.09
N ASP A 14 -4.45 -7.24 8.23
CA ASP A 14 -5.01 -5.87 8.29
C ASP A 14 -4.13 -4.84 7.58
N LEU A 15 -2.81 -5.02 7.58
CA LEU A 15 -1.88 -4.03 7.03
C LEU A 15 -2.09 -3.84 5.53
N THR A 16 -2.22 -4.94 4.77
CA THR A 16 -2.46 -4.87 3.33
C THR A 16 -3.81 -4.24 3.03
N GLU A 17 -4.85 -4.54 3.79
CA GLU A 17 -6.17 -3.92 3.62
C GLU A 17 -6.17 -2.43 3.95
N GLU A 18 -5.49 -2.04 5.03
CA GLU A 18 -5.31 -0.64 5.42
C GLU A 18 -4.61 0.16 4.32
N TRP A 19 -3.51 -0.38 3.78
CA TRP A 19 -2.78 0.26 2.68
C TRP A 19 -3.54 0.22 1.36
N THR A 20 -4.32 -0.82 1.10
CA THR A 20 -5.20 -0.91 -0.06
C THR A 20 -6.21 0.23 -0.04
N ASN A 21 -6.89 0.44 1.09
CA ASN A 21 -7.86 1.52 1.26
C ASN A 21 -7.22 2.92 1.17
N LYS A 22 -5.97 3.06 1.62
CA LYS A 22 -5.25 4.35 1.60
C LYS A 22 -4.68 4.72 0.24
N LEU A 23 -4.18 3.72 -0.51
CA LEU A 23 -3.35 3.94 -1.70
C LEU A 23 -4.10 3.72 -3.01
N VAL A 24 -5.00 2.73 -3.09
CA VAL A 24 -5.64 2.36 -4.37
C VAL A 24 -6.41 3.56 -4.94
N GLY A 25 -6.17 3.83 -6.22
CA GLY A 25 -6.76 4.97 -6.92
C GLY A 25 -6.02 6.31 -6.76
N LYS A 26 -4.98 6.38 -5.90
CA LYS A 26 -4.11 7.55 -5.77
C LYS A 26 -2.82 7.39 -6.56
N THR A 27 -2.16 8.50 -6.87
CA THR A 27 -0.83 8.52 -7.49
C THR A 27 0.27 8.69 -6.44
N LEU A 28 1.42 8.03 -6.61
CA LEU A 28 2.54 8.18 -5.68
C LEU A 28 3.40 9.41 -6.03
N HIS A 29 3.61 10.30 -5.06
CA HIS A 29 4.43 11.50 -5.18
C HIS A 29 5.61 11.46 -4.19
N ASP A 30 6.73 12.12 -4.50
CA ASP A 30 7.91 12.08 -3.63
C ASP A 30 7.83 12.97 -2.36
N GLU A 31 6.97 13.99 -2.35
CA GLU A 31 6.99 15.01 -1.28
C GLU A 31 5.62 15.42 -0.73
N LYS A 32 4.51 15.07 -1.40
CA LYS A 32 3.17 15.53 -1.03
C LYS A 32 2.18 14.38 -0.89
N SER A 33 1.34 14.51 0.12
CA SER A 33 0.15 13.68 0.36
C SER A 33 -1.09 14.56 0.29
N ASP A 34 -1.94 14.36 -0.71
CA ASP A 34 -3.24 15.01 -0.88
C ASP A 34 -4.36 13.94 -0.95
N GLU A 35 -5.57 14.39 -1.28
CA GLU A 35 -6.71 13.51 -1.55
C GLU A 35 -6.45 12.60 -2.77
N THR A 36 -5.75 13.10 -3.78
CA THR A 36 -5.48 12.39 -5.06
C THR A 36 -4.07 11.78 -5.14
N CYS A 37 -3.15 12.19 -4.26
CA CYS A 37 -1.76 11.73 -4.29
C CYS A 37 -1.27 11.31 -2.91
N PHE A 38 -0.30 10.41 -2.86
CA PHE A 38 0.25 9.88 -1.61
C PHE A 38 1.77 9.97 -1.61
N CYS A 39 2.35 10.40 -0.49
CA CYS A 39 3.79 10.59 -0.40
C CYS A 39 4.49 9.23 -0.24
N LYS A 40 5.52 8.96 -1.04
CA LYS A 40 6.32 7.73 -0.93
C LYS A 40 7.06 7.63 0.41
N LYS A 41 7.34 8.78 1.05
CA LYS A 41 7.99 8.82 2.37
C LYS A 41 7.08 8.33 3.50
N ASP A 42 5.77 8.37 3.28
CA ASP A 42 4.78 7.90 4.25
C ASP A 42 4.50 6.40 4.10
N LEU A 43 5.07 5.74 3.08
CA LEU A 43 5.02 4.30 2.95
C LEU A 43 5.86 3.64 4.05
N PRO A 44 5.55 2.40 4.44
CA PRO A 44 6.35 1.69 5.42
C PRO A 44 7.79 1.52 4.93
N GLU A 45 8.72 1.49 5.88
CA GLU A 45 10.17 1.45 5.63
C GLU A 45 10.56 0.32 4.67
N LYS A 46 9.90 -0.84 4.81
CA LYS A 46 9.96 -1.94 3.85
C LYS A 46 8.80 -1.84 2.86
N SER A 47 8.93 -0.99 1.87
CA SER A 47 8.00 -0.94 0.73
C SER A 47 8.74 -0.90 -0.59
N ARG A 48 8.11 -1.46 -1.64
CA ARG A 48 8.60 -1.32 -3.01
C ARG A 48 7.46 -0.97 -3.95
N VAL A 49 7.74 -0.03 -4.85
CA VAL A 49 6.82 0.33 -5.93
C VAL A 49 7.16 -0.51 -7.15
N ILE A 50 6.17 -1.23 -7.66
CA ILE A 50 6.32 -2.16 -8.78
C ILE A 50 5.55 -1.60 -9.97
N LYS A 51 6.28 -1.24 -11.02
CA LYS A 51 5.70 -0.79 -12.28
C LYS A 51 5.26 -1.98 -13.15
N PRO A 52 4.33 -1.77 -14.10
CA PRO A 52 3.96 -2.81 -15.05
C PRO A 52 5.20 -3.29 -15.81
N GLY A 53 5.38 -4.61 -15.88
CA GLY A 53 6.53 -5.23 -16.56
C GLY A 53 7.86 -5.18 -15.80
N GLN A 54 7.92 -4.55 -14.61
CA GLN A 54 9.12 -4.58 -13.78
C GLN A 54 9.35 -5.99 -13.24
N MET A 55 10.49 -6.59 -13.58
CA MET A 55 10.90 -7.85 -12.97
C MET A 55 11.25 -7.62 -11.50
N VAL A 56 10.63 -8.40 -10.63
CA VAL A 56 10.89 -8.40 -9.18
C VAL A 56 11.14 -9.83 -8.71
N THR A 57 11.95 -9.95 -7.66
CA THR A 57 12.17 -11.23 -6.98
C THR A 57 10.92 -11.64 -6.19
N LYS A 58 10.62 -12.95 -6.23
CA LYS A 58 9.49 -13.59 -5.53
C LYS A 58 9.88 -14.10 -4.13
N ASP A 59 10.91 -13.50 -3.52
CA ASP A 59 11.19 -13.73 -2.11
C ASP A 59 10.02 -13.20 -1.27
N PHE A 60 9.74 -13.82 -0.12
CA PHE A 60 8.66 -13.43 0.78
C PHE A 60 9.25 -12.73 2.01
N ASP A 61 8.75 -11.54 2.32
CA ASP A 61 9.09 -10.78 3.53
C ASP A 61 7.79 -10.24 4.12
N GLU A 62 7.35 -10.82 5.23
CA GLU A 62 6.10 -10.47 5.91
C GLU A 62 5.98 -8.98 6.26
N ASN A 63 7.11 -8.30 6.42
CA ASN A 63 7.16 -6.88 6.75
C ASN A 63 7.17 -5.97 5.51
N ARG A 64 7.20 -6.55 4.30
CA ARG A 64 7.31 -5.80 3.04
C ARG A 64 5.95 -5.56 2.40
N LEU A 65 5.72 -4.32 2.00
CA LEU A 65 4.58 -3.89 1.22
C LEU A 65 4.95 -3.74 -0.26
N ASN A 66 4.29 -4.49 -1.14
CA ASN A 66 4.43 -4.34 -2.59
C ASN A 66 3.30 -3.44 -3.10
N VAL A 67 3.64 -2.28 -3.65
CA VAL A 67 2.67 -1.34 -4.21
C VAL A 67 2.73 -1.42 -5.72
N HIS A 68 1.70 -2.00 -6.34
CA HIS A 68 1.64 -2.13 -7.79
C HIS A 68 0.98 -0.91 -8.41
N VAL A 69 1.71 -0.21 -9.26
CA VAL A 69 1.21 0.95 -10.00
C VAL A 69 0.94 0.60 -11.46
N LYS A 70 0.05 1.36 -12.09
CA LYS A 70 -0.21 1.31 -13.54
C LYS A 70 0.78 2.21 -14.29
N ASP A 71 0.71 2.21 -15.62
CA ASP A 71 1.57 3.03 -16.49
C ASP A 71 1.40 4.54 -16.27
N ASP A 72 0.22 4.97 -15.80
CA ASP A 72 -0.09 6.36 -15.43
C ASP A 72 0.46 6.76 -14.03
N GLY A 73 1.02 5.82 -13.27
CA GLY A 73 1.50 6.05 -11.90
C GLY A 73 0.43 5.92 -10.82
N THR A 74 -0.80 5.55 -11.18
CA THR A 74 -1.89 5.28 -10.24
C THR A 74 -1.70 3.91 -9.58
N VAL A 75 -1.90 3.83 -8.27
CA VAL A 75 -1.85 2.57 -7.53
C VAL A 75 -3.04 1.70 -7.94
N SER A 76 -2.73 0.49 -8.42
CA SER A 76 -3.72 -0.51 -8.82
C SER A 76 -4.14 -1.39 -7.65
N HIS A 77 -3.17 -1.95 -6.94
CA HIS A 77 -3.37 -2.83 -5.79
C HIS A 77 -2.09 -2.89 -4.96
N VAL A 78 -2.25 -3.41 -3.75
CA VAL A 78 -1.16 -3.60 -2.80
C VAL A 78 -1.13 -5.07 -2.42
N GLU A 79 0.06 -5.65 -2.34
CA GLU A 79 0.26 -7.05 -1.97
C GLU A 79 1.26 -7.14 -0.84
N ARG A 80 1.10 -8.15 0.03
CA ARG A 80 2.13 -8.52 0.99
C ARG A 80 3.26 -9.23 0.26
N GLY A 81 4.48 -8.72 0.43
CA GLY A 81 5.65 -9.17 -0.32
C GLY A 81 6.49 -10.20 0.38
#